data_AF-A0A923TJ37-F1
#
_entry.id   AF-A0A923TJ37-F1
#
_cell.length_a   1.000
_cell.length_b   1.000
_cell.length_c   1.000
_cell.angle_alpha   90.00
_cell.angle_beta   90.00
_cell.angle_gamma   90.00
#
_symmetry.space_group_name_H-M   'P 1'
#
loop_
_entity.id
_entity.type
_entity.pdbx_description
1 polymer ?
#
loop_
_entity_poly.entity_id
_entity_poly.type
_entity_poly.pdbx_seq_one_letter_code
_entity_poly.pdbx_strand_id
1 'polypeptide(L)'
;MDNQAEVREFLATRRAKIGPEQAGVPLYGNRRRVPGLRREEVAQLAGLSTDYYTRLERGNLRSASESVLDAISRALQLDEAECAYLRDLARTARDGARPARRRIPAKQVRPSLQHLLDAMTGAAATIVNGRLD
;
A
#
# COMPACT_ATOMS: atom_id res chain seq x y z
N MET A 1 -18.48 -1.19 1.99
CA MET A 1 -17.73 -2.46 2.01
C MET A 1 -16.33 -2.17 2.54
N ASP A 2 -15.74 -3.09 3.31
CA ASP A 2 -14.37 -2.93 3.79
C ASP A 2 -13.37 -3.48 2.74
N ASN A 3 -12.64 -2.58 2.09
CA ASN A 3 -11.67 -2.93 1.06
C ASN A 3 -10.61 -3.92 1.57
N GLN A 4 -10.25 -3.89 2.86
CA GLN A 4 -9.28 -4.84 3.42
C GLN A 4 -9.84 -6.27 3.43
N ALA A 5 -11.13 -6.41 3.73
CA ALA A 5 -11.82 -7.70 3.71
C ALA A 5 -11.94 -8.24 2.29
N GLU A 6 -12.30 -7.40 1.31
CA GLU A 6 -12.38 -7.78 -0.11
C GLU A 6 -11.03 -8.26 -0.65
N VAL A 7 -9.95 -7.53 -0.36
CA VAL A 7 -8.59 -7.93 -0.74
C VAL A 7 -8.22 -9.28 -0.16
N ARG A 8 -8.52 -9.48 1.13
CA ARG A 8 -8.21 -10.73 1.81
C ARG A 8 -8.97 -11.90 1.19
N GLU A 9 -10.26 -11.74 0.94
CA GLU A 9 -11.10 -12.76 0.33
C GLU A 9 -10.65 -13.08 -1.10
N PHE A 10 -10.38 -12.05 -1.90
CA PHE A 10 -9.92 -12.21 -3.27
C PHE A 10 -8.60 -13.00 -3.35
N LEU A 11 -7.56 -12.54 -2.65
CA LEU A 11 -6.26 -13.20 -2.69
C LEU A 11 -6.29 -14.61 -2.08
N ALA A 12 -7.05 -14.82 -1.00
CA ALA A 12 -7.20 -16.15 -0.41
C ALA A 12 -7.90 -17.13 -1.37
N THR A 13 -8.95 -16.69 -2.06
CA THR A 13 -9.71 -17.51 -3.02
C THR A 13 -8.87 -17.84 -4.25
N ARG A 14 -8.17 -16.86 -4.84
CA ARG A 14 -7.31 -17.10 -6.00
C ARG A 14 -6.15 -18.04 -5.67
N ARG A 15 -5.51 -17.87 -4.50
CA ARG A 15 -4.48 -18.78 -4.01
C ARG A 15 -5.00 -20.22 -3.81
N ALA A 16 -6.24 -20.37 -3.33
CA ALA A 16 -6.85 -21.68 -3.15
C ALA A 16 -7.22 -22.37 -4.47
N LYS A 17 -7.50 -21.60 -5.53
CA LYS A 17 -7.91 -22.08 -6.85
C LYS A 17 -6.75 -22.66 -7.66
N ILE A 18 -5.56 -22.06 -7.57
CA ILE A 18 -4.38 -22.51 -8.33
C ILE A 18 -3.65 -23.64 -7.61
N GLY A 19 -3.40 -24.73 -8.34
CA GLY A 19 -2.62 -25.87 -7.87
C GLY A 19 -1.09 -25.64 -8.02
N PRO A 20 -0.27 -26.34 -7.23
CA PRO A 20 1.19 -26.26 -7.32
C PRO A 20 1.73 -26.70 -8.68
N GLU A 21 1.15 -27.76 -9.25
CA GLU A 21 1.52 -28.27 -10.56
C GLU A 21 1.22 -27.26 -11.66
N GLN A 22 0.05 -26.60 -11.60
CA GLN A 22 -0.32 -25.54 -12.53
C GLN A 22 0.65 -24.35 -12.44
N ALA A 23 1.09 -24.01 -11.24
CA ALA A 23 2.03 -22.90 -11.00
C ALA A 23 3.51 -23.27 -11.25
N GLY A 24 3.81 -24.51 -11.64
CA GLY A 24 5.18 -24.98 -11.88
C GLY A 24 6.02 -25.14 -10.61
N VAL A 25 5.37 -25.29 -9.45
CA VAL A 25 6.05 -25.50 -8.16
C VAL A 25 6.30 -27.00 -7.96
N PRO A 26 7.55 -27.45 -7.80
CA PRO A 26 7.84 -28.85 -7.52
C PRO A 26 7.23 -29.25 -6.16
N LEU A 27 6.53 -30.39 -6.14
CA LEU A 27 5.93 -30.93 -4.93
C LEU A 27 7.01 -31.49 -4.00
N TYR A 28 7.65 -30.65 -3.20
CA TYR A 28 8.60 -31.09 -2.17
C TYR A 28 7.87 -31.58 -0.91
N GLY A 29 7.72 -32.91 -0.77
CA GLY A 29 7.50 -33.58 0.52
C GLY A 29 6.07 -33.66 1.09
N ASN A 30 5.90 -34.69 1.93
CA ASN A 30 4.76 -35.24 2.69
C ASN A 30 3.44 -34.43 2.91
N ARG A 31 2.31 -35.18 2.96
CA ARG A 31 0.91 -34.81 3.28
C ARG A 31 0.59 -33.30 3.26
N ARG A 32 0.22 -32.80 2.08
CA ARG A 32 -0.25 -31.43 1.85
C ARG A 32 -1.55 -31.15 2.63
N ARG A 33 -1.55 -30.13 3.49
CA ARG A 33 -2.73 -29.73 4.30
C ARG A 33 -3.66 -28.74 3.58
N VAL A 34 -3.19 -28.10 2.50
CA VAL A 34 -3.91 -27.04 1.80
C VAL A 34 -4.08 -27.46 0.33
N PRO A 35 -5.28 -27.35 -0.26
CA PRO A 35 -5.52 -27.79 -1.64
C PRO A 35 -4.79 -26.91 -2.67
N GLY A 36 -4.80 -25.58 -2.48
CA GLY A 36 -4.13 -24.63 -3.37
C GLY A 36 -2.67 -24.35 -3.02
N LEU A 37 -2.13 -23.25 -3.53
CA LEU A 37 -0.77 -22.79 -3.22
C LEU A 37 -0.64 -22.36 -1.74
N ARG A 38 0.52 -22.58 -1.14
CA ARG A 38 0.89 -21.99 0.16
C ARG A 38 1.32 -20.55 -0.03
N ARG A 39 1.27 -19.75 1.04
CA ARG A 39 1.73 -18.35 1.00
C ARG A 39 3.20 -18.23 0.59
N GLU A 40 4.03 -19.14 1.10
CA GLU A 40 5.46 -19.23 0.77
C GLU A 40 5.70 -19.58 -0.71
N GLU A 41 4.90 -20.47 -1.28
CA GLU A 41 4.97 -20.85 -2.70
C GLU A 41 4.60 -19.64 -3.60
N VAL A 42 3.52 -18.92 -3.27
CA VAL A 42 3.14 -17.70 -4.02
C VAL A 42 4.21 -16.62 -3.90
N ALA A 43 4.76 -16.41 -2.69
CA ALA A 43 5.81 -15.44 -2.48
C ALA A 43 7.07 -15.78 -3.30
N GLN A 44 7.47 -17.05 -3.33
CA GLN A 44 8.57 -17.53 -4.15
C GLN A 44 8.33 -17.27 -5.65
N LEU A 45 7.15 -17.61 -6.17
CA LEU A 45 6.78 -17.38 -7.57
C LEU A 45 6.74 -15.89 -7.94
N ALA A 46 6.30 -15.05 -7.01
CA ALA A 46 6.22 -13.60 -7.20
C ALA A 46 7.56 -12.87 -6.94
N GLY A 47 8.61 -13.57 -6.48
CA GLY A 47 9.87 -12.94 -6.07
C GLY A 47 9.75 -12.02 -4.85
N LEU A 48 8.80 -12.31 -3.96
CA LEU A 48 8.50 -11.55 -2.75
C LEU A 48 8.90 -12.32 -1.50
N SER A 49 9.05 -11.63 -0.38
CA SER A 49 9.16 -12.31 0.91
C SER A 49 7.79 -12.85 1.36
N THR A 50 7.79 -14.00 2.05
CA THR A 50 6.57 -14.64 2.58
C THR A 50 5.79 -13.70 3.50
N ASP A 51 6.48 -12.90 4.32
CA ASP A 51 5.86 -11.91 5.21
C ASP A 51 5.22 -10.76 4.45
N TYR A 52 5.82 -10.35 3.32
CA TYR A 52 5.23 -9.31 2.48
C TYR A 52 3.95 -9.83 1.84
N TYR A 53 3.97 -11.00 1.20
CA TYR A 53 2.75 -11.60 0.64
C TYR A 53 1.67 -11.83 1.72
N THR A 54 2.05 -12.28 2.92
CA THR A 54 1.11 -12.46 4.04
C THR A 54 0.46 -11.15 4.46
N ARG A 55 1.19 -10.02 4.44
CA ARG A 55 0.60 -8.69 4.70
C ARG A 55 -0.34 -8.25 3.59
N LEU A 56 0.00 -8.51 2.33
CA LEU A 56 -0.88 -8.20 1.20
C LEU A 56 -2.18 -9.02 1.29
N GLU A 57 -2.10 -10.33 1.52
CA GLU A 57 -3.26 -11.22 1.68
C GLU A 57 -4.09 -10.89 2.93
N ARG A 58 -3.52 -10.21 3.93
CA ARG A 58 -4.28 -9.70 5.09
C ARG A 58 -5.04 -8.40 4.81
N GLY A 59 -4.97 -7.86 3.60
CA GLY A 59 -5.71 -6.66 3.19
C GLY A 59 -4.85 -5.41 2.97
N ASN A 60 -3.53 -5.48 3.19
CA ASN A 60 -2.66 -4.30 3.09
C ASN A 60 -2.09 -4.11 1.67
N LEU A 61 -2.93 -3.79 0.68
CA LEU A 61 -2.48 -3.47 -0.69
C LEU A 61 -1.92 -2.05 -0.85
N ARG A 62 -2.00 -1.19 0.17
CA ARG A 62 -1.63 0.24 0.07
C ARG A 62 -0.20 0.46 -0.41
N SER A 63 0.72 -0.41 0.02
CA SER A 63 2.15 -0.32 -0.30
C SER A 63 2.58 -1.14 -1.52
N ALA A 64 1.65 -1.84 -2.18
CA ALA A 64 1.98 -2.62 -3.36
C ALA A 64 2.21 -1.69 -4.56
N SER A 65 3.35 -1.81 -5.22
CA SER A 65 3.64 -1.17 -6.50
C SER A 65 2.96 -1.90 -7.65
N GLU A 66 2.82 -1.27 -8.82
CA GLU A 66 2.30 -1.95 -10.02
C GLU A 66 3.13 -3.19 -10.37
N SER A 67 4.45 -3.14 -10.21
CA SER A 67 5.33 -4.29 -10.40
C SER A 67 5.04 -5.47 -9.46
N VAL A 68 4.66 -5.18 -8.21
CA VAL A 68 4.24 -6.20 -7.24
C VAL A 68 2.89 -6.80 -7.64
N LEU A 69 1.95 -5.96 -8.08
CA LEU A 69 0.65 -6.43 -8.57
C LEU A 69 0.83 -7.34 -9.80
N ASP A 70 1.67 -6.95 -10.75
CA ASP A 70 1.96 -7.75 -11.94
C ASP A 70 2.67 -9.07 -11.61
N ALA A 71 3.56 -9.07 -10.59
CA ALA A 71 4.21 -10.29 -10.13
C ALA A 71 3.21 -11.24 -9.47
N ILE A 72 2.28 -10.73 -8.65
CA ILE A 72 1.22 -11.51 -8.02
C ILE A 72 0.24 -12.05 -9.07
N SER A 73 -0.16 -11.22 -10.04
CA SER A 73 -1.00 -11.63 -11.16
C SER A 73 -0.40 -12.80 -11.92
N ARG A 74 0.91 -12.74 -12.21
CA ARG A 74 1.63 -13.84 -12.86
C ARG A 74 1.74 -15.09 -11.98
N ALA A 75 2.08 -14.92 -10.71
CA ALA A 75 2.22 -16.03 -9.77
C ALA A 75 0.92 -16.80 -9.52
N LEU A 76 -0.22 -16.08 -9.50
CA LEU A 76 -1.55 -16.66 -9.32
C LEU A 76 -2.26 -17.00 -10.65
N GLN A 77 -1.59 -16.78 -11.79
CA GLN A 77 -2.15 -16.97 -13.13
C GLN A 77 -3.51 -16.31 -13.30
N LEU A 78 -3.62 -15.06 -12.86
CA LEU A 78 -4.86 -14.32 -12.92
C LEU A 78 -5.23 -14.01 -14.38
N ASP A 79 -6.52 -14.11 -14.69
CA ASP A 79 -7.07 -13.65 -15.97
C ASP A 79 -7.11 -12.11 -16.05
N GLU A 80 -7.47 -11.58 -17.22
CA GLU A 80 -7.50 -10.14 -17.46
C GLU A 80 -8.49 -9.40 -16.53
N ALA A 81 -9.65 -9.99 -16.27
CA ALA A 81 -10.68 -9.40 -15.41
C ALA A 81 -10.24 -9.42 -13.94
N GLU A 82 -9.64 -10.53 -13.49
CA GLU A 82 -9.05 -10.69 -12.17
C GLU A 82 -7.89 -9.70 -11.95
N CYS A 83 -7.05 -9.48 -12.96
CA CYS A 83 -5.99 -8.47 -12.92
C CYS A 83 -6.55 -7.05 -12.81
N ALA A 84 -7.58 -6.72 -13.59
CA ALA A 84 -8.25 -5.43 -13.52
C ALA A 84 -8.85 -5.18 -12.13
N TYR A 85 -9.49 -6.19 -11.55
CA TYR A 85 -10.07 -6.12 -10.21
C TYR A 85 -9.01 -5.97 -9.12
N LEU A 86 -7.89 -6.71 -9.19
CA LEU A 86 -6.78 -6.55 -8.24
C LEU A 86 -6.22 -5.13 -8.25
N ARG A 87 -6.03 -4.54 -9.44
CA ARG A 87 -5.58 -3.15 -9.58
C ARG A 87 -6.61 -2.15 -9.05
N ASP A 88 -7.90 -2.45 -9.19
CA ASP A 88 -8.96 -1.62 -8.64
C ASP A 88 -8.96 -1.62 -7.12
N LEU A 89 -8.85 -2.79 -6.49
CA LEU A 89 -8.69 -2.93 -5.05
C LEU A 89 -7.45 -2.18 -4.52
N ALA A 90 -6.35 -2.22 -5.27
CA ALA A 90 -5.13 -1.48 -4.94
C ALA A 90 -5.32 0.04 -5.05
N ARG A 91 -6.03 0.54 -6.07
CA ARG A 91 -6.39 1.96 -6.20
C ARG A 91 -7.28 2.41 -5.04
N THR A 92 -8.34 1.66 -4.75
CA THR A 92 -9.24 1.93 -3.61
C THR A 92 -8.49 1.94 -2.27
N ALA A 93 -7.52 1.04 -2.07
CA ALA A 93 -6.66 1.03 -0.88
C ALA A 93 -5.78 2.29 -0.76
N ARG A 94 -5.32 2.85 -1.88
CA ARG A 94 -4.52 4.09 -1.92
C ARG A 94 -5.41 5.32 -1.69
N ASP A 95 -6.59 5.36 -2.30
CA ASP A 95 -7.50 6.51 -2.28
C ASP A 95 -8.25 6.66 -0.95
N GLY A 96 -8.66 5.55 -0.33
CA GLY A 96 -9.19 5.54 1.04
C GLY A 96 -8.19 6.04 2.09
N ALA A 97 -6.92 6.13 1.72
CA ALA A 97 -5.84 6.67 2.52
C ALA A 97 -5.37 8.05 2.05
N ARG A 98 -6.27 8.89 1.51
CA ARG A 98 -6.04 10.34 1.46
C ARG A 98 -6.35 10.88 2.87
N PRO A 99 -5.38 11.02 3.79
CA PRO A 99 -5.61 11.94 4.89
C PRO A 99 -5.93 13.27 4.21
N ALA A 100 -7.01 13.93 4.60
CA ALA A 100 -7.17 15.34 4.32
C ALA A 100 -5.82 15.96 4.65
N ARG A 101 -5.09 16.42 3.62
CA ARG A 101 -3.75 16.99 3.75
C ARG A 101 -3.93 18.02 4.84
N ARG A 102 -3.45 17.73 6.06
CA ARG A 102 -3.68 18.58 7.22
C ARG A 102 -3.07 19.89 6.77
N ARG A 103 -3.91 20.87 6.40
CA ARG A 103 -3.45 22.22 6.08
C ARG A 103 -2.74 22.61 7.35
N ILE A 104 -1.41 22.58 7.33
CA ILE A 104 -0.64 23.18 8.39
C ILE A 104 -1.14 24.62 8.35
N PRO A 105 -1.86 25.09 9.38
CA PRO A 105 -2.30 26.48 9.38
C PRO A 105 -1.03 27.31 9.19
N ALA A 106 -1.03 28.20 8.20
CA ALA A 106 0.07 29.15 8.05
C ALA A 106 0.29 29.77 9.43
N LYS A 107 1.53 29.71 9.95
CA LYS A 107 1.86 30.28 11.25
C LYS A 107 1.50 31.76 11.19
N GLN A 108 0.42 32.15 11.88
CA GLN A 108 -0.02 33.54 11.88
C GLN A 108 0.92 34.33 12.80
N VAL A 109 1.55 35.37 12.24
CA VAL A 109 2.32 36.34 13.03
C VAL A 109 1.35 37.02 14.01
N ARG A 110 1.74 37.15 15.28
CA ARG A 110 0.92 37.83 16.28
C ARG A 110 0.75 39.31 15.86
N PRO A 111 -0.46 39.89 15.92
CA PRO A 111 -0.70 41.27 15.47
C PRO A 111 0.28 42.30 16.06
N SER A 112 0.65 42.14 17.34
CA SER A 112 1.61 43.02 18.01
C SER A 112 3.02 42.99 17.39
N LEU A 113 3.46 41.85 16.84
CA LEU A 113 4.75 41.73 16.14
C LEU A 113 4.67 42.36 14.75
N GLN A 114 3.53 42.24 14.07
CA GLN A 114 3.30 42.91 12.79
C GLN A 114 3.31 44.43 12.97
N HIS A 115 2.64 44.97 13.98
CA HIS A 115 2.63 46.42 14.26
C HIS A 115 4.03 46.96 14.59
N LEU A 116 4.87 46.15 15.25
CA LEU A 116 6.27 46.50 15.52
C LEU A 116 7.09 46.53 14.23
N LEU A 117 6.90 45.57 13.33
CA LEU A 117 7.52 45.58 12.00
C LEU A 117 7.07 46.78 11.17
N ASP A 118 5.77 47.10 11.17
CA ASP A 118 5.20 48.20 10.40
C ASP A 118 5.75 49.56 10.86
N ALA A 119 6.21 49.66 12.11
CA ALA A 119 6.86 50.85 12.66
C ALA A 119 8.36 50.98 12.30
N MET A 120 8.99 49.93 11.75
CA MET A 120 10.41 49.92 11.37
C MET A 120 10.60 50.36 9.91
N THR A 121 10.72 51.66 9.68
CA THR A 121 10.74 52.25 8.32
C THR A 121 12.11 52.35 7.66
N GLY A 122 13.20 51.87 8.29
CA GLY A 122 14.57 52.06 7.80
C GLY A 122 15.54 50.89 8.01
N ALA A 123 15.05 49.70 8.40
CA ALA A 123 15.90 48.54 8.65
C ALA A 123 15.25 47.26 8.12
N ALA A 124 16.07 46.33 7.61
CA ALA A 124 15.62 44.99 7.28
C ALA A 124 15.28 44.24 8.58
N ALA A 125 14.09 43.65 8.66
CA ALA A 125 13.63 42.90 9.82
C ALA A 125 13.07 41.54 9.39
N THR A 126 13.35 40.51 10.17
CA THR A 126 12.89 39.13 9.95
C THR A 126 12.32 38.55 11.23
N ILE A 127 11.18 37.87 11.14
CA ILE A 127 10.60 37.11 12.25
C ILE A 127 10.97 35.64 12.05
N VAL A 128 11.68 35.08 13.03
CA VAL A 128 11.99 33.65 13.09
C VAL A 128 11.27 33.05 14.29
N ASN A 129 10.70 31.87 14.13
CA ASN A 129 10.16 31.14 15.27
C ASN A 129 11.22 30.22 15.89
N GLY A 130 10.90 29.54 17.00
CA GLY A 130 11.86 28.68 17.72
C GLY A 130 12.45 27.50 16.91
N ARG A 131 11.95 27.24 15.70
CA ARG A 131 12.50 26.25 14.74
C ARG A 131 13.34 26.89 13.62
N LEU A 132 13.55 28.21 13.66
CA LEU A 132 14.30 29.00 12.67
C LEU A 132 13.69 28.99 11.26
N ASP A 133 12.40 28.68 11.12
CA ASP A 133 11.60 28.91 9.90
C ASP A 133 10.79 30.21 9.94
#